data_AF-A0A3M8GKT8-F1
#
_entry.id   AF-A0A3M8GKT8-F1
#
_cell.length_a   1.000
_cell.length_b   1.000
_cell.length_c   1.000
_cell.angle_alpha   90.00
_cell.angle_beta   90.00
_cell.angle_gamma   90.00
#
_symmetry.space_group_name_H-M   'P 1'
#
loop_
_entity.id
_entity.type
_entity.pdbx_description
1 polymer ?
#
loop_
_entity_poly.entity_id
_entity_poly.type
_entity_poly.pdbx_seq_one_letter_code
_entity_poly.pdbx_strand_id
1 'polypeptide(L)'
;MKPIPFHLILSLFILLSQGTLAQTPQFNTEKDLLLAQFDCKTDVDDLHTVAALATLMRTEAYQDIAYFAVAGAYGVQEGLYVPPNALFELAFPNRWADAHHHQKDAINTVLKKVLAILDTGGAVWVAEAGQSDFSARWIAALAKLKPNVNLKERIHVVQHSNWNEEVTDQKLLAYVKATVNYHKIPDGNAVGNGTPGFRSDAPIAWEDYLAGDASRLAIWQKAVALGNQYNGKEGRYLNASIAAGGLDFSDLSETCYILDLSHLKDANAFFNLVK
;
A
#
# COMPACT_ATOMS: atom_id res chain seq x y z
N MET A 1 -68.15 -45.23 -20.81
CA MET A 1 -66.94 -44.52 -21.30
C MET A 1 -67.27 -43.04 -21.52
N LYS A 2 -66.79 -42.17 -20.62
CA LYS A 2 -66.70 -40.70 -20.78
C LYS A 2 -65.44 -40.29 -19.99
N PRO A 3 -64.54 -39.45 -20.54
CA PRO A 3 -63.26 -39.19 -19.92
C PRO A 3 -63.38 -38.12 -18.82
N ILE A 4 -62.63 -38.33 -17.73
CA ILE A 4 -62.45 -37.38 -16.63
C ILE A 4 -61.34 -36.40 -17.04
N PRO A 5 -61.50 -35.07 -16.82
CA PRO A 5 -60.49 -34.12 -17.25
C PRO A 5 -59.28 -34.15 -16.31
N PHE A 6 -58.12 -34.11 -16.96
CA PHE A 6 -56.79 -34.10 -16.40
C PHE A 6 -56.52 -32.70 -15.81
N HIS A 7 -56.47 -32.57 -14.49
CA HIS A 7 -55.90 -31.39 -13.84
C HIS A 7 -54.53 -31.77 -13.27
N LEU A 8 -53.51 -31.59 -14.10
CA LEU A 8 -52.11 -31.62 -13.70
C LEU A 8 -51.76 -30.26 -13.10
N ILE A 9 -51.73 -30.16 -11.77
CA ILE A 9 -51.15 -29.00 -11.08
C ILE A 9 -49.64 -29.22 -11.06
N LEU A 10 -48.95 -28.61 -12.02
CA LEU A 10 -47.49 -28.53 -12.03
C LEU A 10 -47.05 -27.31 -11.21
N SER A 11 -46.81 -27.52 -9.92
CA SER A 11 -46.23 -26.51 -9.04
C SER A 11 -44.73 -26.35 -9.36
N LEU A 12 -44.40 -25.36 -10.18
CA LEU A 12 -43.02 -24.99 -10.50
C LEU A 12 -42.42 -24.21 -9.32
N PHE A 13 -41.68 -24.89 -8.44
CA PHE A 13 -40.83 -24.23 -7.44
C PHE A 13 -39.60 -23.65 -8.14
N ILE A 14 -39.64 -22.36 -8.45
CA ILE A 14 -38.45 -21.60 -8.85
C ILE A 14 -37.70 -21.25 -7.56
N LEU A 15 -36.67 -22.05 -7.25
CA LEU A 15 -35.63 -21.67 -6.29
C LEU A 15 -34.82 -20.52 -6.90
N LEU A 16 -35.20 -19.29 -6.59
CA LEU A 16 -34.36 -18.11 -6.78
C LEU A 16 -33.19 -18.22 -5.80
N SER A 17 -32.07 -18.80 -6.25
CA SER A 17 -30.80 -18.63 -5.56
C SER A 17 -30.40 -17.17 -5.70
N GLN A 18 -30.68 -16.36 -4.67
CA GLN A 18 -30.03 -15.06 -4.50
C GLN A 18 -28.56 -15.34 -4.20
N GLY A 19 -27.75 -15.46 -5.25
CA GLY A 19 -26.32 -15.32 -5.11
C GLY A 19 -26.06 -13.89 -4.66
N THR A 20 -25.91 -13.67 -3.36
CA THR A 20 -25.26 -12.47 -2.85
C THR A 20 -23.87 -12.44 -3.45
N LEU A 21 -23.65 -11.56 -4.42
CA LEU A 21 -22.29 -11.19 -4.81
C LEU A 21 -21.59 -10.76 -3.53
N ALA A 22 -20.58 -11.52 -3.12
CA ALA A 22 -19.76 -11.14 -1.97
C ALA A 22 -19.16 -9.78 -2.29
N GLN A 23 -19.49 -8.77 -1.49
CA GLN A 23 -18.90 -7.45 -1.62
C GLN A 23 -17.38 -7.58 -1.39
N THR A 24 -16.58 -6.98 -2.27
CA THR A 24 -15.14 -6.90 -2.07
C THR A 24 -14.87 -6.29 -0.69
N PRO A 25 -14.00 -6.89 0.15
CA PRO A 25 -13.63 -6.29 1.42
C PRO A 25 -13.18 -4.85 1.22
N GLN A 26 -13.63 -3.95 2.09
CA GLN A 26 -13.27 -2.52 2.07
C GLN A 26 -12.56 -2.18 3.37
N PHE A 27 -11.58 -1.28 3.30
CA PHE A 27 -10.88 -0.76 4.47
C PHE A 27 -11.85 -0.06 5.43
N ASN A 28 -11.82 -0.44 6.70
CA ASN A 28 -12.55 0.23 7.76
C ASN A 28 -11.63 1.21 8.50
N THR A 29 -11.82 2.52 8.28
CA THR A 29 -10.98 3.57 8.88
C THR A 29 -10.96 3.61 10.40
N GLU A 30 -11.98 3.06 11.07
CA GLU A 30 -12.09 3.04 12.54
C GLU A 30 -11.43 1.81 13.19
N LYS A 31 -11.23 0.72 12.43
CA LYS A 31 -10.85 -0.59 12.99
C LYS A 31 -9.62 -1.20 12.36
N ASP A 32 -9.38 -0.90 11.09
CA ASP A 32 -8.33 -1.53 10.32
C ASP A 32 -7.01 -0.76 10.44
N LEU A 33 -5.92 -1.47 10.21
CA LEU A 33 -4.58 -0.90 10.16
C LEU A 33 -4.11 -0.78 8.70
N LEU A 34 -3.70 0.42 8.32
CA LEU A 34 -2.90 0.65 7.13
C LEU A 34 -1.41 0.44 7.45
N LEU A 35 -0.80 -0.62 6.92
CA LEU A 35 0.61 -0.91 7.08
C LEU A 35 1.35 -0.58 5.78
N ALA A 36 2.07 0.54 5.75
CA ALA A 36 2.86 0.94 4.59
C ALA A 36 4.28 0.39 4.70
N GLN A 37 4.71 -0.39 3.71
CA GLN A 37 6.02 -1.03 3.67
C GLN A 37 6.78 -0.53 2.45
N PHE A 38 7.84 0.22 2.72
CA PHE A 38 8.69 0.88 1.73
C PHE A 38 9.99 0.12 1.60
N ASP A 39 10.37 -0.25 0.38
CA ASP A 39 11.63 -0.94 0.12
C ASP A 39 12.84 0.01 0.28
N CYS A 40 12.68 1.28 -0.07
CA CYS A 40 13.68 2.33 -0.14
C CYS A 40 14.96 1.83 -0.84
N LYS A 41 14.80 1.07 -1.93
CA LYS A 41 15.92 0.45 -2.64
C LYS A 41 15.54 0.12 -4.10
N THR A 42 16.41 0.31 -5.08
CA THR A 42 17.50 1.29 -5.14
C THR A 42 17.05 2.62 -5.74
N ASP A 43 15.81 2.69 -6.23
CA ASP A 43 15.13 3.92 -6.67
C ASP A 43 14.79 4.79 -5.44
N VAL A 44 14.62 6.09 -5.68
CA VAL A 44 14.36 7.14 -4.70
C VAL A 44 12.88 7.56 -4.64
N ASP A 45 12.03 7.00 -5.49
CA ASP A 45 10.57 7.22 -5.56
C ASP A 45 9.88 7.05 -4.19
N ASP A 46 10.28 6.04 -3.43
CA ASP A 46 9.78 5.78 -2.08
C ASP A 46 9.92 6.98 -1.12
N LEU A 47 10.90 7.86 -1.34
CA LEU A 47 11.03 9.09 -0.55
C LEU A 47 9.85 10.04 -0.80
N HIS A 48 9.40 10.18 -2.04
CA HIS A 48 8.21 10.97 -2.35
C HIS A 48 6.94 10.23 -1.92
N THR A 49 6.87 8.90 -2.05
CA THR A 49 5.74 8.13 -1.53
C THR A 49 5.56 8.32 -0.01
N VAL A 50 6.66 8.30 0.75
CA VAL A 50 6.64 8.62 2.19
C VAL A 50 6.08 10.02 2.45
N ALA A 51 6.51 11.03 1.70
CA ALA A 51 5.99 12.39 1.83
C ALA A 51 4.51 12.49 1.48
N ALA A 52 4.07 11.80 0.43
CA ALA A 52 2.69 11.78 -0.02
C ALA A 52 1.77 11.07 0.98
N LEU A 53 2.17 9.90 1.51
CA LEU A 53 1.44 9.21 2.57
C LEU A 53 1.33 10.09 3.82
N ALA A 54 2.44 10.68 4.25
CA ALA A 54 2.47 11.58 5.41
C ALA A 54 1.56 12.80 5.25
N THR A 55 1.44 13.32 4.02
CA THR A 55 0.53 14.42 3.65
C THR A 55 -0.93 13.96 3.71
N LEU A 56 -1.23 12.80 3.13
CA LEU A 56 -2.57 12.23 3.13
C LEU A 56 -3.06 11.94 4.56
N MET A 57 -2.22 11.29 5.38
CA MET A 57 -2.52 10.97 6.78
C MET A 57 -2.60 12.19 7.71
N ARG A 58 -2.27 13.39 7.22
CA ARG A 58 -2.48 14.65 7.96
C ARG A 58 -3.72 15.40 7.49
N THR A 59 -4.39 14.93 6.44
CA THR A 59 -5.63 15.52 5.93
C THR A 59 -6.80 15.10 6.82
N GLU A 60 -7.71 16.02 7.13
CA GLU A 60 -8.80 15.84 8.11
C GLU A 60 -9.59 14.54 7.87
N ALA A 61 -9.87 14.20 6.62
CA ALA A 61 -10.60 12.99 6.25
C ALA A 61 -9.88 11.66 6.60
N TYR A 62 -8.57 11.69 6.84
CA TYR A 62 -7.74 10.48 7.02
C TYR A 62 -6.88 10.51 8.29
N GLN A 63 -6.91 11.59 9.07
CA GLN A 63 -6.00 11.79 10.20
C GLN A 63 -6.20 10.78 11.34
N ASP A 64 -7.40 10.20 11.44
CA ASP A 64 -7.75 9.23 12.48
C ASP A 64 -7.47 7.78 12.07
N ILE A 65 -7.03 7.53 10.84
CA ILE A 65 -6.66 6.19 10.38
C ILE A 65 -5.51 5.65 11.24
N ALA A 66 -5.67 4.42 11.73
CA ALA A 66 -4.57 3.69 12.32
C ALA A 66 -3.59 3.28 11.21
N TYR A 67 -2.36 3.81 11.27
CA TYR A 67 -1.32 3.45 10.31
C TYR A 67 0.05 3.22 10.96
N PHE A 68 0.90 2.47 10.28
CA PHE A 68 2.30 2.26 10.63
C PHE A 68 3.16 2.09 9.39
N ALA A 69 4.38 2.63 9.41
CA ALA A 69 5.30 2.56 8.29
C ALA A 69 6.50 1.64 8.57
N VAL A 70 7.08 1.05 7.53
CA VAL A 70 8.32 0.27 7.61
C VAL A 70 9.25 0.72 6.50
N ALA A 71 10.47 1.11 6.84
CA ALA A 71 11.54 1.38 5.87
C ALA A 71 12.39 0.12 5.66
N GLY A 72 12.87 -0.12 4.44
CA GLY A 72 13.75 -1.25 4.14
C GLY A 72 13.05 -2.59 4.02
N ALA A 73 11.78 -2.59 3.60
CA ALA A 73 10.99 -3.78 3.33
C ALA A 73 11.30 -4.41 1.95
N TYR A 74 12.58 -4.46 1.56
CA TYR A 74 13.00 -4.97 0.26
C TYR A 74 13.28 -6.48 0.26
N GLY A 75 13.27 -7.06 -0.95
CA GLY A 75 13.51 -8.46 -1.23
C GLY A 75 14.92 -8.76 -1.73
N VAL A 76 15.01 -9.54 -2.82
CA VAL A 76 16.28 -10.01 -3.40
C VAL A 76 16.88 -9.05 -4.43
N GLN A 77 16.30 -7.86 -4.59
CA GLN A 77 16.79 -6.86 -5.51
C GLN A 77 18.24 -6.42 -5.22
N GLU A 78 18.98 -6.13 -6.29
CA GLU A 78 20.34 -5.58 -6.21
C GLU A 78 20.33 -4.05 -6.00
N GLY A 79 21.51 -3.43 -5.98
CA GLY A 79 21.66 -1.98 -5.80
C GLY A 79 21.82 -1.56 -4.34
N LEU A 80 21.90 -0.25 -4.10
CA LEU A 80 22.15 0.31 -2.78
C LEU A 80 20.85 0.80 -2.13
N TYR A 81 20.76 0.60 -0.82
CA TYR A 81 19.69 1.20 -0.02
C TYR A 81 19.73 2.73 -0.11
N VAL A 82 18.56 3.38 -0.15
CA VAL A 82 18.39 4.84 -0.09
C VAL A 82 18.08 5.21 1.35
N PRO A 83 19.00 5.80 2.13
CA PRO A 83 18.80 6.05 3.56
C PRO A 83 17.66 7.05 3.85
N PRO A 84 16.48 6.61 4.33
CA PRO A 84 15.31 7.45 4.43
C PRO A 84 15.01 7.86 5.88
N ASN A 85 15.77 7.38 6.87
CA ASN A 85 15.45 7.47 8.30
C ASN A 85 15.14 8.91 8.77
N ALA A 86 15.90 9.90 8.29
CA ALA A 86 15.66 11.30 8.65
C ALA A 86 14.32 11.84 8.10
N LEU A 87 13.83 11.31 6.98
CA LEU A 87 12.50 11.60 6.46
C LEU A 87 11.43 10.84 7.24
N PHE A 88 11.63 9.55 7.54
CA PHE A 88 10.67 8.75 8.30
C PHE A 88 10.42 9.31 9.70
N GLU A 89 11.48 9.76 10.40
CA GLU A 89 11.34 10.38 11.71
C GLU A 89 10.50 11.67 11.66
N LEU A 90 10.67 12.46 10.59
CA LEU A 90 9.89 13.67 10.35
C LEU A 90 8.44 13.37 9.93
N ALA A 91 8.25 12.37 9.07
CA ALA A 91 6.98 12.00 8.46
C ALA A 91 6.06 11.24 9.44
N PHE A 92 6.64 10.34 10.24
CA PHE A 92 5.92 9.35 11.04
C PHE A 92 6.48 9.22 12.46
N PRO A 93 6.56 10.31 13.25
CA PRO A 93 7.18 10.27 14.57
C PRO A 93 6.56 9.18 15.45
N ASN A 94 7.39 8.24 15.93
CA ASN A 94 6.99 7.05 16.70
C ASN A 94 6.02 6.07 15.98
N ARG A 95 5.83 6.22 14.67
CA ARG A 95 4.93 5.41 13.83
C ARG A 95 5.65 4.69 12.70
N TRP A 96 6.93 4.37 12.89
CA TRP A 96 7.68 3.60 11.90
C TRP A 96 8.69 2.62 12.51
N ALA A 97 9.21 1.70 11.70
CA ALA A 97 10.31 0.80 12.05
C ALA A 97 11.33 0.69 10.90
N ASP A 98 12.60 0.44 11.25
CA ASP A 98 13.71 0.28 10.31
C ASP A 98 14.02 -1.21 10.10
N ALA A 99 13.52 -1.78 9.00
CA ALA A 99 13.80 -3.17 8.64
C ALA A 99 15.18 -3.36 7.98
N HIS A 100 15.79 -2.31 7.43
CA HIS A 100 17.12 -2.38 6.83
C HIS A 100 18.19 -2.67 7.89
N HIS A 101 18.20 -1.91 8.99
CA HIS A 101 19.18 -2.10 10.06
C HIS A 101 18.70 -3.07 11.15
N HIS A 102 17.39 -3.22 11.34
CA HIS A 102 16.80 -3.92 12.48
C HIS A 102 15.66 -4.86 12.10
N GLN A 103 15.83 -5.65 11.03
CA GLN A 103 14.77 -6.52 10.46
C GLN A 103 13.97 -7.32 11.51
N LYS A 104 14.64 -7.99 12.46
CA LYS A 104 13.95 -8.79 13.48
C LYS A 104 13.07 -7.92 14.40
N ASP A 105 13.55 -6.76 14.80
CA ASP A 105 12.82 -5.85 15.68
C ASP A 105 11.67 -5.16 14.94
N ALA A 106 11.87 -4.83 13.66
CA ALA A 106 10.81 -4.35 12.78
C ALA A 106 9.70 -5.39 12.63
N ILE A 107 10.02 -6.66 12.38
CA ILE A 107 9.05 -7.77 12.34
C ILE A 107 8.29 -7.87 13.66
N ASN A 108 8.98 -7.87 14.80
CA ASN A 108 8.33 -7.94 16.12
C ASN A 108 7.40 -6.75 16.38
N THR A 109 7.79 -5.56 15.94
CA THR A 109 7.01 -4.33 16.07
C THR A 109 5.74 -4.39 15.24
N VAL A 110 5.86 -4.82 13.98
CA VAL A 110 4.71 -5.05 13.08
C VAL A 110 3.79 -6.10 13.66
N LEU A 111 4.31 -7.26 14.08
CA LEU A 111 3.51 -8.32 14.70
C LEU A 111 2.71 -7.82 15.90
N LYS A 112 3.32 -7.04 16.79
CA LYS A 112 2.62 -6.48 17.96
C LYS A 112 1.41 -5.61 17.54
N LYS A 113 1.58 -4.79 16.50
CA LYS A 113 0.50 -3.92 15.99
C LYS A 113 -0.58 -4.73 15.30
N VAL A 114 -0.19 -5.66 14.43
CA VAL A 114 -1.11 -6.55 13.73
C VAL A 114 -1.93 -7.37 14.73
N LEU A 115 -1.31 -7.96 15.74
CA LEU A 115 -2.01 -8.72 16.78
C LEU A 115 -3.06 -7.87 17.50
N ALA A 116 -2.72 -6.64 17.88
CA ALA A 116 -3.65 -5.75 18.56
C ALA A 116 -4.90 -5.44 17.72
N ILE A 117 -4.73 -5.27 16.40
CA ILE A 117 -5.84 -5.02 15.47
C ILE A 117 -6.70 -6.26 15.28
N LEU A 118 -6.08 -7.43 15.13
CA LEU A 118 -6.82 -8.69 14.99
C LEU A 118 -7.59 -9.04 16.28
N ASP A 119 -7.04 -8.72 17.45
CA ASP A 119 -7.67 -8.98 18.75
C ASP A 119 -8.92 -8.11 18.99
N THR A 120 -9.02 -6.95 18.34
CA THR A 120 -10.23 -6.11 18.34
C THR A 120 -11.17 -6.41 17.16
N GLY A 121 -10.82 -7.39 16.33
CA GLY A 121 -11.62 -7.84 15.18
C GLY A 121 -11.44 -7.03 13.90
N GLY A 122 -10.46 -6.10 13.85
CA GLY A 122 -10.10 -5.37 12.64
C GLY A 122 -9.28 -6.21 11.65
N ALA A 123 -9.03 -5.65 10.47
CA ALA A 123 -8.17 -6.20 9.43
C ALA A 123 -6.89 -5.36 9.24
N VAL A 124 -5.89 -5.94 8.58
CA VAL A 124 -4.64 -5.26 8.22
C VAL A 124 -4.55 -5.18 6.71
N TRP A 125 -4.33 -3.97 6.22
CA TRP A 125 -4.16 -3.66 4.81
C TRP A 125 -2.75 -3.13 4.57
N VAL A 126 -2.01 -3.84 3.74
CA VAL A 126 -0.62 -3.55 3.43
C VAL A 126 -0.55 -2.80 2.11
N ALA A 127 0.03 -1.60 2.12
CA ALA A 127 0.58 -0.97 0.93
C ALA A 127 2.03 -1.46 0.78
N GLU A 128 2.27 -2.31 -0.21
CA GLU A 128 3.53 -3.02 -0.45
C GLU A 128 4.37 -2.29 -1.52
N ALA A 129 4.96 -1.16 -1.13
CA ALA A 129 5.81 -0.30 -1.95
C ALA A 129 7.19 -0.95 -2.17
N GLY A 130 7.19 -2.03 -2.96
CA GLY A 130 8.36 -2.85 -3.23
C GLY A 130 8.04 -4.33 -3.13
N GLN A 131 8.91 -5.13 -2.48
CA GLN A 131 8.85 -6.60 -2.55
C GLN A 131 8.21 -7.25 -1.31
N SER A 132 7.54 -8.39 -1.49
CA SER A 132 6.77 -9.06 -0.42
C SER A 132 7.62 -9.92 0.55
N ASP A 133 8.94 -9.87 0.47
CA ASP A 133 9.85 -10.65 1.34
C ASP A 133 9.66 -10.32 2.83
N PHE A 134 9.56 -9.05 3.19
CA PHE A 134 9.31 -8.62 4.56
C PHE A 134 7.91 -9.05 5.01
N SER A 135 6.90 -8.84 4.16
CA SER A 135 5.53 -9.30 4.38
C SER A 135 5.44 -10.79 4.66
N ALA A 136 6.09 -11.63 3.85
CA ALA A 136 6.11 -13.08 4.04
C ALA A 136 6.63 -13.48 5.43
N ARG A 137 7.65 -12.79 5.94
CA ARG A 137 8.27 -13.11 7.23
C ARG A 137 7.34 -12.84 8.41
N TRP A 138 6.71 -11.66 8.47
CA TRP A 138 5.81 -11.36 9.59
C TRP A 138 4.48 -12.11 9.43
N ILE A 139 3.98 -12.36 8.21
CA ILE A 139 2.79 -13.21 7.98
C ILE A 139 3.05 -14.64 8.48
N ALA A 140 4.23 -15.20 8.19
CA ALA A 140 4.59 -16.55 8.66
C ALA A 140 4.71 -16.62 10.20
N ALA A 141 5.23 -15.57 10.83
CA ALA A 141 5.26 -15.48 12.28
C ALA A 141 3.85 -15.33 12.87
N LEU A 142 2.99 -14.53 12.26
CA LEU A 142 1.59 -14.36 12.65
C LEU A 142 0.81 -15.67 12.56
N ALA A 143 0.95 -16.42 11.46
CA ALA A 143 0.27 -17.69 11.25
C ALA A 143 0.57 -18.71 12.36
N LYS A 144 1.79 -18.69 12.92
CA LYS A 144 2.18 -19.51 14.07
C LYS A 144 1.52 -19.07 15.37
N LEU A 145 1.36 -17.75 15.56
CA LEU A 145 0.79 -17.15 16.77
C LEU A 145 -0.75 -17.19 16.79
N LYS A 146 -1.38 -17.17 15.62
CA LYS A 146 -2.84 -17.12 15.44
C LYS A 146 -3.32 -18.17 14.43
N PRO A 147 -3.10 -19.48 14.68
CA PRO A 147 -3.42 -20.54 13.71
C PRO A 147 -4.91 -20.66 13.38
N ASN A 148 -5.79 -20.08 14.21
CA ASN A 148 -7.24 -20.12 14.03
C ASN A 148 -7.81 -18.87 13.34
N VAL A 149 -6.98 -17.84 13.08
CA VAL A 149 -7.44 -16.65 12.35
C VAL A 149 -7.42 -16.96 10.86
N ASN A 150 -8.53 -16.69 10.16
CA ASN A 150 -8.55 -16.76 8.71
C ASN A 150 -7.78 -15.57 8.13
N LEU A 151 -6.49 -15.78 7.81
CA LEU A 151 -5.62 -14.72 7.30
C LEU A 151 -6.07 -14.19 5.93
N LYS A 152 -6.78 -14.98 5.11
CA LYS A 152 -7.37 -14.50 3.85
C LYS A 152 -8.53 -13.52 4.05
N GLU A 153 -9.14 -13.48 5.24
CA GLU A 153 -10.20 -12.51 5.55
C GLU A 153 -9.71 -11.30 6.35
N ARG A 154 -8.48 -11.35 6.86
CA ARG A 154 -7.99 -10.37 7.82
C ARG A 154 -6.72 -9.67 7.41
N ILE A 155 -5.95 -10.24 6.48
CA ILE A 155 -4.75 -9.64 5.95
C ILE A 155 -4.95 -9.43 4.44
N HIS A 156 -4.83 -8.17 4.03
CA HIS A 156 -4.94 -7.75 2.64
C HIS A 156 -3.60 -7.13 2.23
N VAL A 157 -2.99 -7.64 1.16
CA VAL A 157 -1.75 -7.09 0.62
C VAL A 157 -2.06 -6.49 -0.74
N VAL A 158 -1.72 -5.23 -0.94
CA VAL A 158 -1.94 -4.50 -2.19
C VAL A 158 -0.58 -4.12 -2.76
N GLN A 159 -0.31 -4.57 -3.98
CA GLN A 159 0.98 -4.34 -4.63
C GLN A 159 0.75 -3.97 -6.09
N HIS A 160 1.37 -2.90 -6.56
CA HIS A 160 1.43 -2.56 -7.99
C HIS A 160 2.74 -3.08 -8.62
N SER A 161 2.95 -2.81 -9.91
CA SER A 161 4.20 -3.11 -10.66
C SER A 161 4.56 -4.60 -10.83
N ASN A 162 4.73 -5.07 -12.07
CA ASN A 162 5.22 -6.43 -12.30
C ASN A 162 6.66 -6.62 -11.77
N TRP A 163 7.47 -5.57 -11.84
CA TRP A 163 8.86 -5.60 -11.39
C TRP A 163 8.97 -5.98 -9.91
N ASN A 164 8.09 -5.44 -9.06
CA ASN A 164 8.04 -5.76 -7.63
C ASN A 164 7.84 -7.26 -7.36
N GLU A 165 7.01 -7.93 -8.15
CA GLU A 165 6.84 -9.39 -8.06
C GLU A 165 8.06 -10.15 -8.58
N GLU A 166 8.70 -9.66 -9.65
CA GLU A 166 9.86 -10.30 -10.29
C GLU A 166 11.10 -10.27 -9.39
N VAL A 167 11.28 -9.21 -8.60
CA VAL A 167 12.41 -9.06 -7.66
C VAL A 167 12.09 -9.46 -6.21
N THR A 168 10.91 -10.04 -5.97
CA THR A 168 10.58 -10.76 -4.73
C THR A 168 11.12 -12.20 -4.81
N ASP A 169 11.54 -12.80 -3.68
CA ASP A 169 11.78 -14.25 -3.66
C ASP A 169 10.50 -15.01 -4.05
N GLN A 170 10.57 -15.79 -5.12
CA GLN A 170 9.38 -16.42 -5.72
C GLN A 170 8.66 -17.39 -4.78
N LYS A 171 9.36 -18.03 -3.84
CA LYS A 171 8.72 -18.89 -2.83
C LYS A 171 7.99 -18.06 -1.78
N LEU A 172 8.56 -16.92 -1.39
CA LEU A 172 7.94 -16.00 -0.45
C LEU A 172 6.73 -15.29 -1.08
N LEU A 173 6.82 -14.88 -2.35
CA LEU A 173 5.68 -14.32 -3.09
C LEU A 173 4.53 -15.34 -3.18
N ALA A 174 4.84 -16.58 -3.58
CA ALA A 174 3.84 -17.65 -3.65
C ALA A 174 3.22 -17.93 -2.28
N TYR A 175 4.03 -17.90 -1.22
CA TYR A 175 3.54 -18.03 0.16
C TYR A 175 2.55 -16.92 0.53
N VAL A 176 2.87 -15.65 0.27
CA VAL A 176 1.98 -14.52 0.55
C VAL A 176 0.68 -14.66 -0.22
N LYS A 177 0.73 -14.84 -1.54
CA LYS A 177 -0.45 -15.01 -2.41
C LYS A 177 -1.35 -16.19 -1.97
N ALA A 178 -0.74 -17.28 -1.49
CA ALA A 178 -1.48 -18.44 -0.99
C ALA A 178 -2.11 -18.19 0.38
N THR A 179 -1.48 -17.39 1.25
CA THR A 179 -1.82 -17.27 2.68
C THR A 179 -2.82 -16.16 2.99
N VAL A 180 -2.73 -15.03 2.28
CA VAL A 180 -3.54 -13.82 2.57
C VAL A 180 -4.40 -13.43 1.37
N ASN A 181 -5.16 -12.34 1.49
CA ASN A 181 -5.87 -11.76 0.36
C ASN A 181 -4.94 -10.79 -0.39
N TYR A 182 -4.40 -11.26 -1.52
CA TYR A 182 -3.43 -10.49 -2.30
C TYR A 182 -4.13 -9.81 -3.47
N HIS A 183 -3.96 -8.50 -3.58
CA HIS A 183 -4.56 -7.64 -4.60
C HIS A 183 -3.44 -7.11 -5.50
N LYS A 184 -3.36 -7.64 -6.73
CA LYS A 184 -2.51 -7.06 -7.77
C LYS A 184 -3.25 -5.90 -8.41
N ILE A 185 -2.65 -4.71 -8.39
CA ILE A 185 -3.20 -3.52 -9.06
C ILE A 185 -2.33 -3.09 -10.26
N PRO A 186 -2.92 -2.38 -11.23
CA PRO A 186 -2.17 -1.73 -12.31
C PRO A 186 -1.06 -0.79 -11.84
N ASP A 187 -0.09 -0.55 -12.73
CA ASP A 187 1.09 0.27 -12.46
C ASP A 187 0.75 1.72 -12.07
N GLY A 188 1.15 2.16 -10.88
CA GLY A 188 0.95 3.52 -10.36
C GLY A 188 1.78 4.60 -11.06
N ASN A 189 2.65 4.24 -12.01
CA ASN A 189 3.34 5.19 -12.87
C ASN A 189 2.49 5.69 -14.04
N ALA A 190 1.49 4.92 -14.45
CA ALA A 190 0.73 5.17 -15.68
C ALA A 190 -0.68 5.65 -15.37
N VAL A 191 -1.14 6.66 -16.10
CA VAL A 191 -2.53 7.13 -16.04
C VAL A 191 -3.45 6.24 -16.89
N GLY A 192 -4.72 6.12 -16.49
CA GLY A 192 -5.77 5.53 -17.33
C GLY A 192 -5.75 4.00 -17.43
N ASN A 193 -5.02 3.32 -16.55
CA ASN A 193 -4.97 1.85 -16.48
C ASN A 193 -5.81 1.26 -15.34
N GLY A 194 -6.51 2.09 -14.55
CA GLY A 194 -7.31 1.68 -13.39
C GLY A 194 -6.71 2.04 -12.03
N THR A 195 -5.49 2.60 -12.00
CA THR A 195 -4.89 3.23 -10.83
C THR A 195 -4.49 4.68 -11.14
N PRO A 196 -4.23 5.52 -10.12
CA PRO A 196 -3.67 6.84 -10.34
C PRO A 196 -2.23 6.76 -10.88
N GLY A 197 -1.89 7.65 -11.81
CA GLY A 197 -0.52 7.79 -12.33
C GLY A 197 0.25 8.89 -11.61
N PHE A 198 1.05 8.53 -10.62
CA PHE A 198 1.73 9.48 -9.72
C PHE A 198 3.19 9.81 -10.09
N ARG A 199 3.63 9.41 -11.28
CA ARG A 199 4.86 9.92 -11.88
C ARG A 199 4.59 11.15 -12.73
N SER A 200 5.34 12.21 -12.51
CA SER A 200 5.36 13.40 -13.36
C SER A 200 6.76 13.61 -13.92
N ASP A 201 6.86 13.73 -15.25
CA ASP A 201 8.14 14.05 -15.90
C ASP A 201 8.46 15.54 -15.83
N ALA A 202 7.43 16.38 -15.66
CA ALA A 202 7.55 17.82 -15.46
C ALA A 202 7.43 18.17 -13.97
N PRO A 203 8.07 19.27 -13.52
CA PRO A 203 7.89 19.80 -12.18
C PRO A 203 6.42 20.11 -11.88
N ILE A 204 6.03 19.83 -10.64
CA ILE A 204 4.73 20.22 -10.06
C ILE A 204 5.01 21.29 -9.02
N ALA A 205 4.22 22.36 -9.00
CA ALA A 205 4.30 23.41 -7.98
C ALA A 205 3.64 22.96 -6.66
N TRP A 206 4.09 21.84 -6.10
CA TRP A 206 3.50 21.21 -4.91
C TRP A 206 3.58 22.11 -3.69
N GLU A 207 4.58 23.01 -3.62
CA GLU A 207 4.71 24.01 -2.56
C GLU A 207 3.49 24.91 -2.45
N ASP A 208 2.90 25.30 -3.59
CA ASP A 208 1.73 26.18 -3.62
C ASP A 208 0.49 25.51 -3.03
N TYR A 209 0.36 24.19 -3.20
CA TYR A 209 -0.71 23.39 -2.61
C TYR A 209 -0.56 23.25 -1.10
N LEU A 210 0.69 23.25 -0.60
CA LEU A 210 1.01 23.02 0.80
C LEU A 210 1.38 24.30 1.56
N ALA A 211 1.27 25.48 0.94
CA ALA A 211 1.73 26.76 1.48
C ALA A 211 1.18 27.09 2.89
N GLY A 212 0.00 26.56 3.24
CA GLY A 212 -0.64 26.74 4.54
C GLY A 212 -0.18 25.77 5.64
N ASP A 213 0.61 24.74 5.32
CA ASP A 213 1.04 23.70 6.26
C ASP A 213 2.56 23.53 6.25
N ALA A 214 3.22 24.24 7.16
CA ALA A 214 4.67 24.20 7.32
C ALA A 214 5.21 22.80 7.64
N SER A 215 4.43 21.94 8.30
CA SER A 215 4.85 20.57 8.61
C SER A 215 4.89 19.72 7.35
N ARG A 216 3.85 19.79 6.50
CA ARG A 216 3.81 19.06 5.23
C ARG A 216 4.87 19.58 4.26
N LEU A 217 5.08 20.90 4.19
CA LEU A 217 6.17 21.49 3.40
C LEU A 217 7.54 20.94 3.82
N ALA A 218 7.84 20.90 5.11
CA ALA A 218 9.13 20.40 5.61
C ALA A 218 9.36 18.92 5.23
N ILE A 219 8.30 18.10 5.24
CA ILE A 219 8.37 16.69 4.85
C ILE A 219 8.70 16.55 3.35
N TRP A 220 7.98 17.26 2.48
CA TRP A 220 8.25 17.22 1.04
C TRP A 220 9.62 17.79 0.69
N GLN A 221 10.03 18.90 1.29
CA GLN A 221 11.37 19.45 1.13
C GLN A 221 12.45 18.44 1.51
N LYS A 222 12.24 17.70 2.61
CA LYS A 222 13.18 16.66 3.05
C LYS A 222 13.22 15.48 2.08
N ALA A 223 12.08 15.05 1.57
CA ALA A 223 11.99 13.98 0.57
C ALA A 223 12.71 14.35 -0.73
N VAL A 224 12.40 15.52 -1.30
CA VAL A 224 13.05 16.04 -2.52
C VAL A 224 14.55 16.21 -2.32
N ALA A 225 14.99 16.74 -1.16
CA ALA A 225 16.41 16.90 -0.87
C ALA A 225 17.15 15.56 -0.81
N LEU A 226 16.57 14.54 -0.16
CA LEU A 226 17.15 13.19 -0.12
C LEU A 226 17.10 12.51 -1.50
N GLY A 227 16.02 12.69 -2.26
CA GLY A 227 15.90 12.19 -3.63
C GLY A 227 17.03 12.73 -4.51
N ASN A 228 17.21 14.05 -4.51
CA ASN A 228 18.31 14.70 -5.24
C ASN A 228 19.71 14.28 -4.74
N GLN A 229 19.84 13.97 -3.45
CA GLN A 229 21.09 13.49 -2.88
C GLN A 229 21.47 12.10 -3.39
N TYR A 230 20.52 11.19 -3.59
CA TYR A 230 20.80 9.78 -3.88
C TYR A 230 20.47 9.33 -5.31
N ASN A 231 19.61 10.05 -6.05
CA ASN A 231 19.16 9.65 -7.37
C ASN A 231 20.33 9.46 -8.35
N GLY A 232 20.46 8.27 -8.92
CA GLY A 232 21.56 7.90 -9.82
C GLY A 232 22.97 7.98 -9.21
N LYS A 233 23.10 8.10 -7.89
CA LYS A 233 24.41 8.22 -7.21
C LYS A 233 24.91 6.86 -6.76
N GLU A 234 26.23 6.67 -6.84
CA GLU A 234 26.92 5.47 -6.34
C GLU A 234 26.39 4.16 -6.95
N GLY A 235 25.90 4.22 -8.19
CA GLY A 235 25.32 3.06 -8.88
C GLY A 235 23.86 2.74 -8.52
N ARG A 236 23.19 3.62 -7.75
CA ARG A 236 21.73 3.57 -7.59
C ARG A 236 21.02 3.81 -8.92
N TYR A 237 19.77 3.36 -9.00
CA TYR A 237 18.91 3.64 -10.15
C TYR A 237 18.76 5.15 -10.36
N LEU A 238 18.75 5.55 -11.63
CA LEU A 238 18.50 6.93 -12.03
C LEU A 238 17.03 7.05 -12.44
N ASN A 239 16.21 7.57 -11.55
CA ASN A 239 14.85 7.97 -11.89
C ASN A 239 14.90 9.27 -12.71
N ALA A 240 14.65 9.13 -14.02
CA ALA A 240 14.77 10.22 -14.97
C ALA A 240 13.75 11.34 -14.72
N SER A 241 12.55 11.01 -14.26
CA SER A 241 11.49 11.96 -13.95
C SER A 241 11.87 12.83 -12.76
N ILE A 242 12.37 12.22 -11.68
CA ILE A 242 12.90 12.95 -10.52
C ILE A 242 14.14 13.77 -10.90
N ALA A 243 15.03 13.24 -11.74
CA ALA A 243 16.21 13.97 -12.21
C ALA A 243 15.84 15.22 -13.05
N ALA A 244 14.69 15.21 -13.73
CA ALA A 244 14.14 16.35 -14.45
C ALA A 244 13.40 17.36 -13.56
N GLY A 245 13.36 17.14 -12.24
CA GLY A 245 12.63 17.96 -11.27
C GLY A 245 11.14 17.60 -11.16
N GLY A 246 10.73 16.50 -11.78
CA GLY A 246 9.41 15.90 -11.57
C GLY A 246 9.31 15.15 -10.24
N LEU A 247 8.16 14.52 -10.03
CA LEU A 247 7.88 13.71 -8.85
C LEU A 247 7.59 12.27 -9.28
N ASP A 248 7.85 11.35 -8.38
CA ASP A 248 7.47 9.95 -8.55
C ASP A 248 7.12 9.39 -7.19
N PHE A 249 5.83 9.14 -6.97
CA PHE A 249 5.28 8.54 -5.76
C PHE A 249 4.27 7.44 -6.12
N SER A 250 4.60 6.65 -7.14
CA SER A 250 3.71 5.63 -7.71
C SER A 250 3.22 4.61 -6.70
N ASP A 251 3.99 4.28 -5.66
CA ASP A 251 3.56 3.31 -4.65
C ASP A 251 2.38 3.81 -3.80
N LEU A 252 2.09 5.12 -3.80
CA LEU A 252 0.90 5.63 -3.14
C LEU A 252 -0.38 5.08 -3.80
N SER A 253 -0.31 4.60 -5.04
CA SER A 253 -1.43 3.94 -5.72
C SER A 253 -2.01 2.77 -4.91
N GLU A 254 -1.19 2.08 -4.12
CA GLU A 254 -1.63 0.99 -3.24
C GLU A 254 -2.45 1.51 -2.06
N THR A 255 -2.00 2.61 -1.45
CA THR A 255 -2.78 3.32 -0.43
C THR A 255 -4.07 3.88 -1.03
N CYS A 256 -4.04 4.40 -2.25
CA CYS A 256 -5.24 4.86 -2.94
C CYS A 256 -6.22 3.72 -3.23
N TYR A 257 -5.76 2.52 -3.54
CA TYR A 257 -6.64 1.36 -3.64
C TYR A 257 -7.29 1.02 -2.29
N ILE A 258 -6.50 1.00 -1.21
CA ILE A 258 -6.99 0.69 0.14
C ILE A 258 -8.05 1.69 0.60
N LEU A 259 -7.86 2.98 0.30
CA LEU A 259 -8.72 4.08 0.76
C LEU A 259 -9.80 4.49 -0.26
N ASP A 260 -10.02 3.71 -1.31
CA ASP A 260 -11.00 3.99 -2.37
C ASP A 260 -10.76 5.34 -3.11
N LEU A 261 -9.49 5.69 -3.29
CA LEU A 261 -9.00 6.86 -4.01
C LEU A 261 -8.46 6.54 -5.40
N SER A 262 -8.76 5.35 -5.94
CA SER A 262 -8.31 4.95 -7.28
C SER A 262 -8.92 5.78 -8.42
N HIS A 263 -9.92 6.62 -8.10
CA HIS A 263 -10.50 7.58 -9.03
C HIS A 263 -9.60 8.81 -9.28
N LEU A 264 -8.56 9.03 -8.47
CA LEU A 264 -7.58 10.08 -8.72
C LEU A 264 -6.86 9.79 -10.03
N LYS A 265 -6.66 10.83 -10.83
CA LYS A 265 -6.01 10.68 -12.13
C LYS A 265 -4.49 10.63 -12.00
N ASP A 266 -3.91 11.65 -11.38
CA ASP A 266 -2.48 11.92 -11.40
C ASP A 266 -2.02 12.71 -10.17
N ALA A 267 -0.73 13.08 -10.15
CA ALA A 267 -0.13 13.82 -9.05
C ALA A 267 -0.79 15.19 -8.77
N ASN A 268 -1.28 15.90 -9.79
CA ASN A 268 -2.02 17.15 -9.57
C ASN A 268 -3.37 16.86 -8.90
N ALA A 269 -4.06 15.78 -9.28
CA ALA A 269 -5.29 15.37 -8.60
C ALA A 269 -5.05 15.05 -7.12
N PHE A 270 -3.93 14.40 -6.80
CA PHE A 270 -3.51 14.15 -5.42
C PHE A 270 -3.30 15.47 -4.64
N PHE A 271 -2.52 16.41 -5.17
CA PHE A 271 -2.29 17.68 -4.47
C PHE A 271 -3.55 18.53 -4.32
N ASN A 272 -4.50 18.44 -5.26
CA ASN A 272 -5.82 19.06 -5.11
C ASN A 272 -6.66 18.41 -4.00
N LEU A 273 -6.54 17.09 -3.78
CA LEU A 273 -7.24 16.39 -2.72
C LEU A 273 -6.78 16.82 -1.32
N VAL A 274 -5.47 17.06 -1.16
CA VAL A 274 -4.83 17.30 0.14
C VAL A 274 -4.54 18.77 0.45
N LYS A 275 -4.99 19.68 -0.42
CA LYS A 275 -4.84 21.13 -0.27
C LYS A 275 -5.59 21.67 0.93
#